data_AF-A0A151UG87-F1
#
_entry.id   AF-A0A151UG87-F1
#
_cell.length_a   1.000
_cell.length_b   1.000
_cell.length_c   1.000
_cell.angle_alpha   90.00
_cell.angle_beta   90.00
_cell.angle_gamma   90.00
#
_symmetry.space_group_name_H-M   'P 1'
#
loop_
_entity.id
_entity.type
_entity.pdbx_description
1 polymer ?
#
loop_
_entity_poly.entity_id
_entity_poly.type
_entity_poly.pdbx_seq_one_letter_code
_entity_poly.pdbx_strand_id
1 'polypeptide(L)'
;MPFQSLVTALANASPEMQRQILGDALYPLVENLVHDSTTTGRVTGMLLDLDQPEVLHLLEEPNAFRIKVDEMINTLRDKTIDRLKSISILD
;
A
#
# COMPACT_ATOMS: atom_id res chain seq x y z
N MET A 1 -9.21 0.65 15.36
CA MET A 1 -9.40 2.06 15.79
C MET A 1 -10.46 2.70 14.89
N PRO A 2 -11.25 3.68 15.38
CA PRO A 2 -12.18 4.40 14.52
C PRO A 2 -11.43 5.36 13.56
N PHE A 3 -11.93 5.52 12.33
CA PHE A 3 -11.31 6.34 11.28
C PHE A 3 -11.05 7.79 11.73
N GLN A 4 -11.94 8.37 12.52
CA GLN A 4 -11.79 9.72 13.06
C GLN A 4 -10.58 9.88 14.01
N SER A 5 -10.27 8.84 14.80
CA SER A 5 -9.07 8.85 15.64
C SER A 5 -7.80 8.74 14.81
N LEU A 6 -7.84 8.05 13.67
CA LEU A 6 -6.73 7.97 12.73
C LEU A 6 -6.41 9.35 12.13
N VAL A 7 -7.42 10.05 11.62
CA VAL A 7 -7.26 11.40 11.06
C VAL A 7 -6.70 12.38 12.10
N THR A 8 -7.20 12.30 13.34
CA THR A 8 -6.71 13.13 14.45
C THR A 8 -5.25 12.83 14.80
N ALA A 9 -4.88 11.55 14.83
CA ALA A 9 -3.50 11.13 15.09
C ALA A 9 -2.56 11.62 13.97
N LEU A 10 -2.99 11.53 12.71
CA LEU A 10 -2.22 12.03 11.57
C LEU A 10 -2.04 13.54 11.62
N ALA A 11 -3.08 14.31 11.97
CA ALA A 11 -3.00 15.77 12.05
C ALA A 11 -2.01 16.27 13.12
N ASN A 12 -1.77 15.48 14.18
CA ASN A 12 -0.84 15.82 15.27
C ASN A 12 0.55 15.17 15.12
N ALA A 13 0.73 14.30 14.13
CA ALA A 13 1.95 13.53 13.94
C ALA A 13 2.90 14.21 12.94
N SER A 14 4.20 14.04 13.16
CA SER A 14 5.23 14.41 12.18
C SER A 14 5.08 13.59 10.89
N PRO A 15 5.57 14.06 9.72
CA PRO A 15 5.42 13.35 8.44
C PRO A 15 5.94 11.91 8.43
N GLU A 16 7.00 11.63 9.18
CA GLU A 16 7.53 10.27 9.35
C GLU A 16 6.56 9.38 10.14
N MET A 17 6.04 9.91 11.25
CA MET A 17 5.07 9.23 12.10
C MET A 17 3.73 9.02 11.39
N GLN A 18 3.31 9.95 10.53
CA GLN A 18 2.11 9.81 9.70
C GLN A 18 2.19 8.57 8.82
N ARG A 19 3.32 8.34 8.16
CA ARG A 19 3.53 7.14 7.34
C ARG A 19 3.51 5.87 8.18
N GLN A 20 4.10 5.91 9.37
CA GLN A 20 4.08 4.77 10.29
C GLN A 20 2.64 4.43 10.72
N ILE A 21 1.85 5.44 11.10
CA ILE A 21 0.45 5.30 11.50
C ILE A 21 -0.40 4.75 10.34
N LEU A 22 -0.22 5.28 9.12
CA LEU A 22 -0.91 4.76 7.94
C LEU A 22 -0.46 3.33 7.62
N GLY A 23 0.83 3.02 7.74
CA GLY A 23 1.37 1.69 7.46
C GLY A 23 0.77 0.64 8.39
N ASP A 24 0.69 0.94 9.68
CA ASP A 24 0.08 0.07 10.70
C ASP A 24 -1.42 -0.16 10.45
N ALA A 25 -2.12 0.86 9.92
CA ALA A 25 -3.53 0.75 9.54
C ALA A 25 -3.74 -0.03 8.23
N LEU A 26 -2.87 0.16 7.24
CA LEU A 26 -3.00 -0.44 5.90
C LEU A 26 -2.55 -1.89 5.87
N TYR A 27 -1.48 -2.25 6.59
CA TYR A 27 -0.88 -3.59 6.57
C TYR A 27 -1.91 -4.71 6.78
N PRO A 28 -2.75 -4.71 7.85
CA PRO A 28 -3.74 -5.76 8.04
C PRO A 28 -4.82 -5.76 6.94
N LEU A 29 -5.15 -4.61 6.36
CA LEU A 29 -6.15 -4.54 5.28
C LEU A 29 -5.62 -5.18 4.00
N VAL A 30 -4.36 -4.92 3.65
CA VAL A 30 -3.71 -5.57 2.52
C VAL A 30 -3.51 -7.07 2.78
N GLU A 31 -3.10 -7.44 4.00
CA GLU A 31 -2.88 -8.84 4.39
C GLU A 31 -4.13 -9.70 4.20
N ASN A 32 -5.30 -9.16 4.57
CA ASN A 32 -6.59 -9.82 4.36
C ASN A 32 -6.93 -10.05 2.87
N LEU A 33 -6.34 -9.29 1.95
CA LEU A 33 -6.58 -9.45 0.51
C LEU A 33 -5.57 -10.41 -0.12
N VAL A 34 -4.29 -10.24 0.20
CA VAL A 34 -3.20 -10.88 -0.54
C VAL A 34 -2.75 -12.20 0.08
N HIS A 35 -2.98 -12.41 1.38
CA HIS A 35 -2.55 -13.59 2.17
C HIS A 35 -1.03 -13.91 2.14
N ASP A 36 -0.25 -13.29 1.26
CA ASP A 36 1.20 -13.41 1.12
C ASP A 36 1.91 -12.24 1.79
N SER A 37 2.60 -12.47 2.90
CA SER A 37 3.25 -11.42 3.69
C SER A 37 4.30 -10.61 2.90
N THR A 38 5.00 -11.23 1.95
CA THR A 38 6.00 -10.53 1.12
C THR A 38 5.32 -9.49 0.22
N THR A 39 4.25 -9.89 -0.45
CA THR A 39 3.47 -9.01 -1.33
C THR A 39 2.71 -7.97 -0.52
N THR A 40 2.17 -8.33 0.65
CA THR A 40 1.55 -7.39 1.61
C THR A 40 2.50 -6.25 1.96
N GLY A 41 3.73 -6.56 2.36
CA GLY A 41 4.72 -5.53 2.69
C GLY A 41 5.04 -4.63 1.50
N ARG A 42 5.20 -5.19 0.30
CA ARG A 42 5.49 -4.41 -0.92
C ARG A 42 4.33 -3.51 -1.33
N VAL A 43 3.09 -4.03 -1.34
CA VAL A 43 1.89 -3.25 -1.67
C VAL A 43 1.64 -2.17 -0.63
N THR A 44 1.79 -2.49 0.67
CA THR A 44 1.67 -1.50 1.75
C THR A 44 2.69 -0.37 1.57
N GLY A 45 3.95 -0.71 1.25
CA GLY A 45 4.96 0.30 0.93
C GLY A 45 4.58 1.18 -0.26
N MET A 46 4.09 0.59 -1.35
CA MET A 46 3.64 1.33 -2.53
C MET A 46 2.41 2.22 -2.26
N LEU A 47 1.50 1.80 -1.36
CA LEU A 47 0.38 2.64 -0.92
C LEU A 47 0.87 3.83 -0.09
N LEU A 48 1.92 3.67 0.72
CA LEU A 48 2.51 4.74 1.51
C LEU A 48 3.29 5.78 0.69
N ASP A 49 3.64 5.44 -0.56
CA ASP A 49 4.20 6.39 -1.53
C ASP A 49 3.14 7.30 -2.17
N LEU A 50 1.84 7.02 -1.98
CA LEU A 50 0.75 7.90 -2.43
C LEU A 50 0.61 9.12 -1.50
N ASP A 51 -0.02 10.18 -2.03
CA ASP A 51 -0.40 11.33 -1.24
C ASP A 51 -1.34 10.93 -0.09
N GLN A 52 -1.11 11.50 1.10
CA GLN A 52 -1.94 11.27 2.29
C GLN A 52 -3.47 11.37 2.04
N PRO A 53 -4.01 12.41 1.36
CA PRO A 53 -5.45 12.48 1.08
C PRO A 53 -5.97 11.30 0.25
N GLU A 54 -5.17 10.80 -0.71
CA GLU A 54 -5.53 9.62 -1.51
C GLU A 54 -5.58 8.37 -0.63
N VAL A 55 -4.58 8.17 0.25
CA VAL A 55 -4.57 7.03 1.18
C VAL A 55 -5.77 7.06 2.12
N LEU A 56 -6.13 8.24 2.64
CA LEU A 56 -7.29 8.41 3.50
C LEU A 56 -8.59 8.07 2.77
N HIS A 57 -8.74 8.53 1.53
CA HIS A 57 -9.89 8.19 0.69
C HIS A 57 -10.04 6.68 0.48
N LEU A 58 -8.94 5.98 0.21
CA LEU A 58 -8.96 4.52 0.09
C LEU A 58 -9.37 3.83 1.40
N LEU A 59 -8.96 4.36 2.56
CA LEU A 59 -9.37 3.84 3.86
C LEU A 59 -10.86 4.07 4.17
N GLU A 60 -11.46 5.12 3.61
CA GLU A 60 -12.92 5.35 3.69
C GLU A 60 -13.71 4.49 2.70
N GLU A 61 -13.13 4.21 1.52
CA GLU A 61 -13.76 3.47 0.44
C GLU A 61 -13.12 2.08 0.23
N PRO A 62 -13.61 1.02 0.91
CA PRO A 62 -13.01 -0.31 0.83
C PRO A 62 -13.04 -0.91 -0.57
N ASN A 63 -14.00 -0.53 -1.42
CA ASN A 63 -14.02 -0.96 -2.83
C ASN A 63 -12.88 -0.33 -3.64
N ALA A 64 -12.65 0.98 -3.47
CA ALA A 64 -11.54 1.68 -4.13
C ALA A 64 -10.19 1.12 -3.66
N PHE A 65 -10.05 0.86 -2.35
CA PHE A 65 -8.87 0.21 -1.79
C PHE A 65 -8.55 -1.13 -2.45
N ARG A 66 -9.55 -2.00 -2.59
CA ARG A 66 -9.38 -3.33 -3.22
C ARG A 66 -8.92 -3.21 -4.68
N ILE A 67 -9.53 -2.31 -5.45
CA ILE A 67 -9.14 -2.05 -6.83
C ILE A 67 -7.69 -1.58 -6.90
N LYS A 68 -7.31 -0.60 -6.07
CA LYS A 68 -5.94 -0.06 -6.03
C LYS A 68 -4.91 -1.13 -5.65
N VAL A 69 -5.23 -1.97 -4.67
CA VAL A 69 -4.38 -3.09 -4.25
C VAL A 69 -4.16 -4.07 -5.40
N ASP A 70 -5.21 -4.42 -6.14
CA ASP A 70 -5.12 -5.31 -7.30
C ASP A 70 -4.23 -4.72 -8.41
N GLU A 71 -4.39 -3.42 -8.71
CA GLU A 71 -3.54 -2.69 -9.66
C GLU A 71 -2.06 -2.72 -9.24
N MET A 72 -1.78 -2.52 -7.94
CA MET A 72 -0.42 -2.58 -7.41
C MET A 72 0.18 -3.99 -7.47
N ILE A 73 -0.60 -5.03 -7.19
CA ILE A 73 -0.17 -6.43 -7.33
C ILE A 73 0.19 -6.74 -8.79
N ASN A 74 -0.66 -6.31 -9.73
CA ASN A 74 -0.37 -6.46 -11.16
C ASN A 74 0.90 -5.68 -11.56
N THR A 75 1.08 -4.47 -11.06
CA THR A 75 2.29 -3.66 -11.27
C THR A 75 3.54 -4.35 -10.72
N LEU A 76 3.45 -4.97 -9.53
CA LEU A 76 4.55 -5.72 -8.93
C LEU A 76 4.92 -6.95 -9.75
N ARG A 77 3.92 -7.67 -10.27
CA ARG A 77 4.13 -8.82 -11.17
C ARG A 77 4.79 -8.37 -12.46
N ASP A 78 4.32 -7.29 -13.07
CA ASP A 78 4.87 -6.74 -14.32
C ASP A 78 6.34 -6.29 -14.14
N LYS A 79 6.64 -5.50 -13.10
CA LYS A 79 8.02 -5.09 -12.76
C LYS A 79 8.96 -6.25 -12.47
N THR A 80 8.43 -7.35 -11.92
CA THR A 80 9.22 -8.57 -11.66
C THR A 80 9.52 -9.31 -12.96
N ILE A 81 8.55 -9.38 -13.88
CA ILE A 81 8.72 -9.99 -15.20
C ILE A 81 9.69 -9.16 -16.07
N ASP A 82 9.59 -7.83 -16.03
CA ASP A 82 10.49 -6.93 -16.76
C ASP A 82 11.96 -7.11 -16.32
N ARG A 83 12.21 -7.19 -15.01
CA ARG A 83 13.55 -7.46 -14.48
C ARG A 83 14.14 -8.79 -14.95
N LEU A 84 13.31 -9.82 -15.11
CA LEU A 84 13.77 -11.12 -15.61
C LEU A 84 14.08 -11.06 -17.12
N LYS A 85 13.34 -10.27 -17.90
CA LYS A 85 13.62 -10.07 -19.33
C LYS A 85 14.93 -9.32 -19.56
N SER A 86 15.25 -8.30 -18.75
CA SER A 86 16.55 -7.60 -18.87
C SER A 86 17.75 -8.49 -18.54
N ILE A 87 17.59 -9.52 -17.71
CA ILE A 87 18.68 -10.45 -17.37
C ILE A 87 18.91 -11.47 -18.52
N SER A 88 17.87 -11.79 -19.29
CA SER A 88 17.96 -12.73 -20.43
C SER A 88 18.47 -12.12 -21.75
N ILE A 89 18.86 -10.83 -21.80
CA ILE A 89 19.47 -10.23 -23.00
C ILE A 89 21.00 -10.50 -23.05
N LEU A 90 21.46 -11.52 -22.33
CA LEU A 90 22.83 -12.02 -22.36
C LEU A 90 22.83 -13.50 -22.78
N ASP A 91 22.18 -13.82 -23.91
CA ASP A 91 22.45 -15.03 -24.71
C ASP A 91 22.60 -14.63 -26.19
#